data_AF-A0A7J8ZT65-F1
#
_entry.id   AF-A0A7J8ZT65-F1
#
_cell.length_a   1.000
_cell.length_b   1.000
_cell.length_c   1.000
_cell.angle_alpha   90.00
_cell.angle_beta   90.00
_cell.angle_gamma   90.00
#
_symmetry.space_group_name_H-M   'P 1'
#
loop_
_entity.id
_entity.type
_entity.pdbx_description
1 polymer ?
#
loop_
_entity_poly.entity_id
_entity_poly.type
_entity_poly.pdbx_seq_one_letter_code
_entity_poly.pdbx_strand_id
1 'polypeptide(L)'
;MVIFSVIEFVVILEQEKLVLLLDVGPSMHGVLSEVEKLCSMLVEKKLIFSKYDELGVVVFGTEESKNDLTTEVGGYQNISVLQDIKVVDGDLVDTLQKLPRGRVDGDWQNAIQAACFSAYCCIVGSLTSVVLDAIVVGMDMLIKKYKDLHKGKKRLCLITNAIHPIKDSFEGSKEDQVMTIAEQMAAQGMKIESIVVRGRLSRDANKGVMDENDHLLSIFSKKTRTRIVYVDTPTSLLGALKTRRVTPVTVFRGHLELSPQMKIKVWVYKKTQEEKFPTLKKYSEKAAASNKLATHQVKVSYEYKSVDGSSTSVIPPEQRIKGYRYGPQVVPISTAEWDAVKFKPEKGIKVLGFTDASKIKRHCYMKDVYLFIAEPGNTRATLAVSAIARAMKEMNAVAILRCVWRQGQQNVVVGVLTPNISQNYKIPDSFYFNVLPFAEDVREYQFPSFNSFPASWQPNDQQQKAADELVQMLDLAPSGKEALLPEFTPNPVLE
;
A
#
# COMPACT_ATOMS: atom_id res chain seq x y z
N MET A 1 -34.27 -20.14 -18.87
CA MET A 1 -34.68 -18.95 -18.08
C MET A 1 -33.85 -18.96 -16.81
N VAL A 2 -32.88 -18.10 -16.53
CA VAL A 2 -32.46 -16.80 -17.09
C VAL A 2 -30.94 -16.73 -16.96
N ILE A 3 -30.28 -16.47 -18.10
CA ILE A 3 -28.99 -15.76 -18.27
C ILE A 3 -27.93 -16.01 -17.17
N PHE A 4 -27.21 -17.13 -17.28
CA PHE A 4 -25.80 -17.20 -16.87
C PHE A 4 -24.96 -16.60 -17.99
N SER A 5 -25.06 -15.28 -18.18
CA SER A 5 -24.08 -14.54 -18.98
C SER A 5 -23.08 -13.94 -18.01
N VAL A 6 -21.85 -14.40 -18.08
CA VAL A 6 -20.62 -13.60 -18.03
C VAL A 6 -20.79 -12.23 -17.37
N ILE A 7 -21.02 -12.21 -16.06
CA ILE A 7 -20.58 -11.09 -15.25
C ILE A 7 -19.19 -11.52 -14.84
N GLU A 8 -18.22 -11.18 -15.68
CA GLU A 8 -16.91 -10.81 -15.18
C GLU A 8 -17.18 -10.01 -13.92
N PHE A 9 -16.80 -10.53 -12.77
CA PHE A 9 -16.63 -9.71 -11.58
C PHE A 9 -15.53 -8.71 -11.93
N VAL A 10 -15.91 -7.67 -12.66
CA VAL A 10 -15.25 -6.39 -12.66
C VAL A 10 -15.45 -5.90 -11.23
N VAL A 11 -14.60 -6.41 -10.34
CA VAL A 11 -14.03 -5.53 -9.34
C VAL A 11 -13.53 -4.38 -10.19
N ILE A 12 -14.28 -3.28 -10.21
CA ILE A 12 -13.81 -2.01 -10.72
C ILE A 12 -12.65 -1.69 -9.77
N LEU A 13 -11.48 -2.25 -10.07
CA LEU A 13 -10.23 -1.79 -9.52
C LEU A 13 -10.19 -0.35 -10.03
N GLU A 14 -10.45 0.60 -9.14
CA GLU A 14 -10.36 2.02 -9.45
C GLU A 14 -8.99 2.24 -10.11
N GLN A 15 -9.02 2.47 -11.43
CA GLN A 15 -7.85 2.64 -12.26
C GLN A 15 -7.03 3.81 -11.71
N GLU A 16 -5.76 3.58 -11.38
CA GLU A 16 -4.88 4.64 -10.91
C GLU A 16 -4.36 5.44 -12.10
N LYS A 17 -4.42 6.77 -11.98
CA LYS A 17 -3.85 7.72 -12.95
C LYS A 17 -2.69 8.41 -12.25
N LEU A 18 -1.47 8.03 -12.58
CA LEU A 18 -0.25 8.51 -11.93
C LEU A 18 0.52 9.44 -12.87
N VAL A 19 0.96 10.59 -12.38
CA VAL A 19 1.97 11.41 -13.04
C VAL A 19 3.22 11.43 -12.16
N LEU A 20 4.35 10.99 -12.70
CA LEU A 20 5.66 11.10 -12.07
C LEU A 20 6.25 12.48 -12.41
N LEU A 21 6.64 13.23 -11.38
CA LEU A 21 7.35 14.50 -11.51
C LEU A 21 8.78 14.28 -11.02
N LEU A 22 9.74 14.24 -11.94
CA LEU A 22 11.12 13.85 -11.65
C LEU A 22 12.06 15.03 -11.84
N ASP A 23 12.79 15.37 -10.77
CA ASP A 23 13.87 16.35 -10.81
C ASP A 23 15.11 15.73 -11.47
N VAL A 24 15.47 16.24 -12.65
CA VAL A 24 16.65 15.82 -13.41
C VAL A 24 17.74 16.88 -13.43
N GLY A 25 17.69 17.86 -12.53
CA GLY A 25 18.71 18.90 -12.42
C GLY A 25 20.08 18.37 -11.98
N PRO A 26 21.17 19.14 -12.20
CA PRO A 26 22.53 18.78 -11.81
C PRO A 26 22.66 18.28 -10.37
N SER A 27 21.96 18.92 -9.44
CA SER A 27 21.93 18.54 -8.02
C SER A 27 21.34 17.14 -7.72
N MET A 28 20.59 16.55 -8.65
CA MET A 28 19.99 15.22 -8.53
C MET A 28 20.79 14.13 -9.26
N HIS A 29 21.80 14.48 -10.06
CA HIS A 29 22.57 13.52 -10.86
C HIS A 29 23.19 12.38 -10.05
N GLY A 30 23.56 12.63 -8.79
CA GLY A 30 24.12 11.61 -7.90
C GLY A 30 23.14 10.52 -7.47
N VAL A 31 21.83 10.70 -7.68
CA VAL A 31 20.76 9.76 -7.30
C VAL A 31 19.85 9.36 -8.46
N LEU A 32 20.07 9.91 -9.66
CA LEU A 32 19.23 9.64 -10.82
C LEU A 32 19.17 8.15 -11.19
N SER A 33 20.28 7.43 -11.06
CA SER A 33 20.32 5.97 -11.31
C SER A 33 19.33 5.20 -10.41
N GLU A 34 19.27 5.58 -9.13
CA GLU A 34 18.31 5.00 -8.18
C GLU A 34 16.87 5.44 -8.48
N VAL A 35 16.66 6.67 -8.97
CA VAL A 35 15.34 7.14 -9.43
C VAL A 35 14.88 6.35 -10.65
N GLU A 36 15.75 6.12 -11.64
CA GLU A 36 15.48 5.30 -12.84
C GLU A 36 15.08 3.88 -12.43
N LYS A 37 15.86 3.26 -11.54
CA LYS A 37 15.58 1.92 -11.01
C LYS A 37 14.24 1.87 -10.26
N LEU A 38 13.97 2.84 -9.39
CA LEU A 38 12.71 2.91 -8.65
C LEU A 38 11.50 3.06 -9.59
N CYS A 39 11.59 3.95 -10.57
CA CYS A 39 10.51 4.18 -11.53
C CYS A 39 10.29 2.97 -12.44
N SER A 40 11.36 2.30 -12.86
CA SER A 40 11.29 1.05 -13.63
C SER A 40 10.59 -0.06 -12.83
N MET A 41 11.01 -0.28 -11.58
CA MET A 41 10.35 -1.23 -10.67
C MET A 41 8.86 -0.92 -10.47
N LEU A 42 8.50 0.36 -10.32
CA LEU A 42 7.09 0.79 -10.22
C LEU A 42 6.29 0.38 -11.47
N VAL A 43 6.84 0.61 -12.66
CA VAL A 43 6.20 0.29 -13.94
C VAL A 43 6.06 -1.22 -14.12
N GLU A 44 7.12 -1.98 -13.87
CA GLU A 44 7.10 -3.46 -13.94
C GLU A 44 6.04 -4.05 -13.00
N LYS A 45 5.94 -3.54 -11.78
CA LYS A 45 4.89 -3.96 -10.83
C LYS A 45 3.49 -3.61 -11.34
N LYS A 46 3.32 -2.45 -11.96
CA LYS A 46 2.04 -2.07 -12.58
C LYS A 46 1.69 -2.97 -13.76
N LEU A 47 2.65 -3.38 -14.59
CA LEU A 47 2.43 -4.36 -15.66
C LEU A 47 1.94 -5.70 -15.12
N ILE A 48 2.51 -6.17 -14.00
CA ILE A 48 2.18 -7.47 -13.39
C ILE A 48 0.82 -7.42 -12.67
N PHE A 49 0.55 -6.38 -11.87
CA PHE A 49 -0.58 -6.36 -10.94
C PHE A 49 -1.74 -5.44 -11.34
N SER A 50 -1.49 -4.43 -12.19
CA SER A 50 -2.44 -3.37 -12.50
C SER A 50 -2.38 -2.97 -13.98
N LYS A 51 -2.62 -3.94 -14.88
CA LYS A 51 -2.55 -3.79 -16.34
C LYS A 51 -3.35 -2.65 -16.98
N TYR A 52 -4.25 -2.02 -16.22
CA TYR A 52 -5.06 -0.90 -16.69
C TYR A 52 -4.64 0.43 -16.11
N ASP A 53 -3.73 0.48 -15.13
CA ASP A 53 -3.26 1.76 -14.61
C ASP A 53 -2.65 2.60 -15.72
N GLU A 54 -2.78 3.92 -15.61
CA GLU A 54 -2.15 4.85 -16.55
C GLU A 54 -1.08 5.67 -15.87
N LEU A 55 0.00 5.92 -16.59
CA LEU A 55 1.16 6.63 -16.11
C LEU A 55 1.59 7.70 -17.12
N GLY A 56 1.89 8.90 -16.63
CA GLY A 56 2.58 9.96 -17.35
C GLY A 56 3.89 10.30 -16.66
N VAL A 57 4.87 10.79 -17.42
CA VAL A 57 6.22 11.15 -16.92
C VAL A 57 6.54 12.57 -17.33
N VAL A 58 6.76 13.42 -16.33
CA VAL A 58 7.23 14.80 -16.47
C VAL A 58 8.59 14.90 -15.80
N VAL A 59 9.56 15.43 -16.52
CA VAL A 59 10.89 15.74 -15.98
C VAL A 59 11.08 17.25 -15.95
N PHE A 60 11.78 17.75 -14.94
CA PHE A 60 12.08 19.17 -14.80
C PHE A 60 13.55 19.40 -14.42
N GLY A 61 14.10 20.53 -14.85
CA GLY A 61 15.55 20.79 -14.87
C GLY A 61 16.20 20.51 -16.23
N THR A 62 15.41 20.32 -17.29
CA THR A 62 15.90 20.11 -18.65
C THR A 62 16.35 21.42 -19.32
N GLU A 63 17.26 21.37 -20.29
CA GLU A 63 17.62 22.56 -21.08
C GLU A 63 16.45 23.02 -21.95
N GLU A 64 15.73 22.06 -22.55
CA GLU A 64 14.56 22.32 -23.39
C GLU A 64 13.25 22.26 -22.60
N SER A 65 12.22 22.90 -23.14
CA SER A 65 10.84 22.90 -22.61
C SER A 65 9.93 22.22 -23.62
N LYS A 66 9.33 21.09 -23.23
CA LYS A 66 8.40 20.33 -24.08
C LYS A 66 7.14 20.01 -23.29
N ASN A 67 6.23 20.97 -23.19
CA ASN A 67 4.93 20.81 -22.55
C ASN A 67 3.90 21.77 -23.19
N ASP A 68 2.62 21.38 -23.13
CA ASP A 68 1.54 22.14 -23.78
C ASP A 68 1.38 23.56 -23.20
N LEU A 69 1.60 23.74 -21.90
CA LEU A 69 1.46 25.04 -21.25
C LEU A 69 2.48 26.07 -21.76
N THR A 70 3.73 25.66 -22.02
CA THR A 70 4.73 26.55 -22.62
C THR A 70 4.27 27.08 -23.98
N THR A 71 3.62 26.26 -24.80
CA THR A 71 3.08 26.66 -26.10
C THR A 71 1.78 27.48 -26.01
N GLU A 72 0.92 27.19 -25.06
CA GLU A 72 -0.42 27.80 -24.95
C GLU A 72 -0.39 29.19 -24.30
N VAL A 73 0.38 29.34 -23.21
CA VAL A 73 0.34 30.55 -22.36
C VAL A 73 1.71 31.24 -22.23
N GLY A 74 2.79 30.58 -22.64
CA GLY A 74 4.15 31.05 -22.39
C GLY A 74 4.54 30.88 -20.91
N GLY A 75 5.76 30.41 -20.65
CA GLY A 75 6.22 30.05 -19.30
C GLY A 75 6.50 28.56 -19.16
N TYR A 76 6.50 28.07 -17.91
CA TYR A 76 6.75 26.65 -17.57
C TYR A 76 8.02 26.09 -18.23
N GLN A 77 9.10 26.87 -18.16
CA GLN A 77 10.36 26.56 -18.82
C GLN A 77 11.11 25.44 -18.10
N ASN A 78 12.01 24.77 -18.82
CA ASN A 78 12.87 23.70 -18.30
C ASN A 78 12.09 22.47 -17.82
N ILE A 79 10.89 22.27 -18.36
CA ILE A 79 10.00 21.15 -18.07
C ILE A 79 9.64 20.44 -19.36
N SER A 80 9.86 19.12 -19.38
CA SER A 80 9.58 18.26 -20.53
C SER A 80 8.68 17.10 -20.14
N VAL A 81 7.60 16.91 -20.89
CA VAL A 81 6.76 15.71 -20.82
C VAL A 81 7.45 14.64 -21.66
N LEU A 82 8.08 13.66 -21.00
CA LEU A 82 8.70 12.53 -21.69
C LEU A 82 7.64 11.58 -22.24
N GLN A 83 6.54 11.43 -21.51
CA GLN A 83 5.47 10.52 -21.87
C GLN A 83 4.14 11.08 -21.39
N ASP A 84 3.24 11.30 -22.35
CA ASP A 84 1.83 11.59 -22.07
C ASP A 84 1.20 10.44 -21.30
N ILE A 85 0.19 10.76 -20.49
CA ILE A 85 -0.54 9.78 -19.71
C ILE A 85 -1.05 8.69 -20.66
N LYS A 86 -0.59 7.45 -20.50
CA LYS A 86 -1.06 6.28 -21.26
C LYS A 86 -1.13 5.05 -20.37
N VAL A 87 -1.83 4.01 -20.84
CA VAL A 87 -1.83 2.71 -20.16
C VAL A 87 -0.41 2.18 -20.09
N VAL A 88 -0.03 1.64 -18.93
CA VAL A 88 1.32 1.13 -18.70
C VAL A 88 1.64 0.01 -19.69
N ASP A 89 2.77 0.14 -20.40
CA ASP A 89 3.32 -0.80 -21.37
C ASP A 89 4.83 -1.01 -21.17
N GLY A 90 5.45 -1.88 -21.98
CA GLY A 90 6.89 -2.15 -21.92
C GLY A 90 7.74 -0.94 -22.31
N ASP A 91 7.31 -0.16 -23.30
CA ASP A 91 8.02 1.01 -23.81
C ASP A 91 8.25 2.09 -22.72
N LEU A 92 7.34 2.16 -21.75
CA LEU A 92 7.47 3.05 -20.59
C LEU A 92 8.68 2.70 -19.71
N VAL A 93 9.02 1.41 -19.60
CA VAL A 93 10.21 0.95 -18.86
C VAL A 93 11.47 1.46 -19.56
N ASP A 94 11.55 1.28 -20.88
CA ASP A 94 12.69 1.72 -21.69
C ASP A 94 12.90 3.24 -21.61
N THR A 95 11.80 4.00 -21.53
CA THR A 95 11.82 5.47 -21.37
C THR A 95 12.40 5.88 -20.01
N LEU A 96 12.01 5.17 -18.94
CA LEU A 96 12.45 5.47 -17.57
C LEU A 96 13.86 4.98 -17.24
N GLN A 97 14.40 4.03 -18.01
CA GLN A 97 15.79 3.59 -17.90
C GLN A 97 16.79 4.58 -18.51
N LYS A 98 16.31 5.61 -19.22
CA LYS A 98 17.13 6.59 -19.92
C LYS A 98 16.63 8.00 -19.61
N LEU A 99 16.61 8.38 -18.34
CA LEU A 99 16.22 9.74 -17.98
C LEU A 99 17.27 10.74 -18.50
N PRO A 100 16.85 11.88 -19.06
CA PRO A 100 17.79 12.92 -19.48
C PRO A 100 18.51 13.48 -18.25
N ARG A 101 19.77 13.85 -18.42
CA ARG A 101 20.52 14.60 -17.41
C ARG A 101 20.42 16.08 -17.74
N GLY A 102 19.68 16.81 -16.92
CA GLY A 102 19.50 18.24 -17.05
C GLY A 102 20.81 18.99 -16.82
N ARG A 103 20.95 20.17 -17.42
CA ARG A 103 22.04 21.11 -17.09
C ARG A 103 21.55 22.34 -16.35
N VAL A 104 20.25 22.39 -16.09
CA VAL A 104 19.56 23.53 -15.52
C VAL A 104 19.17 23.17 -14.10
N ASP A 105 19.87 23.75 -13.13
CA ASP A 105 19.35 23.82 -11.77
C ASP A 105 18.10 24.71 -11.79
N GLY A 106 17.12 24.46 -10.92
CA GLY A 106 15.78 25.06 -10.98
C GLY A 106 15.69 26.59 -10.83
N ASP A 107 16.81 27.29 -11.00
CA ASP A 107 16.99 28.72 -10.86
C ASP A 107 17.56 29.31 -12.17
N TRP A 108 16.70 29.98 -12.94
CA TRP A 108 17.18 30.95 -13.92
C TRP A 108 16.44 32.28 -13.74
N GLN A 109 17.26 33.31 -13.48
CA GLN A 109 16.98 34.71 -13.70
C GLN A 109 16.70 34.95 -15.19
N ASN A 110 15.69 35.79 -15.43
CA ASN A 110 15.25 36.35 -16.72
C ASN A 110 14.26 35.53 -17.55
N ALA A 111 12.97 35.76 -17.28
CA ALA A 111 11.95 35.74 -18.33
C ALA A 111 11.15 37.06 -18.24
N ILE A 112 11.37 37.94 -19.21
CA ILE A 112 10.61 39.17 -19.40
C ILE A 112 9.25 38.81 -20.02
N GLN A 113 8.19 39.26 -19.35
CA GLN A 113 6.87 39.67 -19.85
C GLN A 113 6.32 39.02 -21.14
N ALA A 114 5.22 38.28 -21.01
CA ALA A 114 4.14 38.25 -22.00
C ALA A 114 2.81 37.92 -21.32
N ALA A 115 1.73 38.55 -21.78
CA ALA A 115 0.49 38.78 -21.06
C ALA A 115 -0.57 37.67 -21.20
N CYS A 116 -1.46 37.63 -20.20
CA CYS A 116 -2.89 37.29 -20.24
C CYS A 116 -3.47 36.96 -21.63
N PHE A 117 -4.17 35.82 -21.76
CA PHE A 117 -5.56 35.74 -22.25
C PHE A 117 -6.10 34.29 -22.17
N SER A 118 -6.76 33.94 -21.05
CA SER A 118 -7.77 32.87 -20.97
C SER A 118 -8.40 32.88 -19.58
N ALA A 119 -9.73 32.75 -19.48
CA ALA A 119 -10.49 32.85 -18.23
C ALA A 119 -10.19 31.76 -17.18
N TYR A 120 -9.37 30.76 -17.52
CA TYR A 120 -8.82 29.76 -16.57
C TYR A 120 -7.40 30.09 -16.09
N CYS A 121 -6.70 31.01 -16.77
CA CYS A 121 -5.28 31.33 -16.58
C CYS A 121 -5.06 32.53 -15.64
N CYS A 122 -6.11 33.23 -15.22
CA CYS A 122 -6.01 34.42 -14.37
C CYS A 122 -5.65 34.14 -12.90
N ILE A 123 -5.42 32.90 -12.49
CA ILE A 123 -5.11 32.56 -11.08
C ILE A 123 -3.60 32.37 -10.85
N VAL A 124 -2.79 32.09 -11.88
CA VAL A 124 -1.33 31.88 -11.70
C VAL A 124 -0.58 32.45 -12.90
N GLY A 125 -0.25 33.73 -12.86
CA GLY A 125 0.72 34.31 -13.80
C GLY A 125 2.09 33.65 -13.64
N SER A 126 2.67 33.16 -14.74
CA SER A 126 3.92 32.39 -14.80
C SER A 126 5.12 33.16 -14.23
N LEU A 127 5.41 32.97 -12.95
CA LEU A 127 6.67 33.34 -12.27
C LEU A 127 7.02 32.32 -11.15
N THR A 128 6.55 31.08 -11.24
CA THR A 128 6.76 30.11 -10.16
C THR A 128 8.10 29.37 -10.30
N SER A 129 8.51 28.64 -9.26
CA SER A 129 9.72 27.82 -9.30
C SER A 129 9.53 26.62 -10.22
N VAL A 130 10.62 26.09 -10.80
CA VAL A 130 10.57 24.93 -11.70
C VAL A 130 9.85 23.73 -11.08
N VAL A 131 9.92 23.57 -9.75
CA VAL A 131 9.21 22.52 -9.01
C VAL A 131 7.69 22.77 -8.95
N LEU A 132 7.25 23.99 -8.65
CA LEU A 132 5.83 24.34 -8.62
C LEU A 132 5.23 24.30 -10.03
N ASP A 133 5.95 24.81 -11.02
CA ASP A 133 5.59 24.73 -12.43
C ASP A 133 5.42 23.27 -12.88
N ALA A 134 6.31 22.36 -12.47
CA ALA A 134 6.17 20.93 -12.77
C ALA A 134 4.91 20.32 -12.14
N ILE A 135 4.54 20.73 -10.92
CA ILE A 135 3.28 20.32 -10.28
C ILE A 135 2.08 20.80 -11.09
N VAL A 136 2.10 22.06 -11.55
CA VAL A 136 1.04 22.64 -12.37
C VAL A 136 0.94 21.95 -13.74
N VAL A 137 2.07 21.66 -14.41
CA VAL A 137 2.10 20.87 -15.65
C VAL A 137 1.49 19.49 -15.44
N GLY A 138 1.87 18.78 -14.37
CA GLY A 138 1.30 17.47 -14.06
C GLY A 138 -0.20 17.53 -13.73
N MET A 139 -0.64 18.60 -13.07
CA MET A 139 -2.06 18.86 -12.80
C MET A 139 -2.83 19.12 -14.11
N ASP A 140 -2.29 19.93 -15.00
CA ASP A 140 -2.87 20.24 -16.32
C ASP A 140 -3.04 18.98 -17.17
N MET A 141 -2.02 18.12 -17.26
CA MET A 141 -2.11 16.83 -17.96
C MET A 141 -3.28 15.98 -17.46
N LEU A 142 -3.48 15.93 -16.13
CA LEU A 142 -4.60 15.20 -15.52
C LEU A 142 -5.95 15.87 -15.79
N ILE A 143 -6.02 17.20 -15.80
CA ILE A 143 -7.26 17.96 -16.08
C ILE A 143 -7.64 17.80 -17.55
N LYS A 144 -6.73 18.07 -18.49
CA LYS A 144 -6.98 17.99 -19.94
C LYS A 144 -7.46 16.60 -20.35
N LYS A 145 -6.81 15.55 -19.86
CA LYS A 145 -7.16 14.17 -20.24
C LYS A 145 -8.48 13.71 -19.64
N TYR A 146 -8.78 14.05 -18.39
CA TYR A 146 -9.88 13.43 -17.65
C TYR A 146 -11.06 14.35 -17.30
N LYS A 147 -10.90 15.67 -17.39
CA LYS A 147 -11.93 16.65 -16.98
C LYS A 147 -12.53 16.29 -15.60
N ASP A 148 -13.77 16.70 -15.35
CA ASP A 148 -14.51 16.41 -14.11
C ASP A 148 -15.22 15.04 -14.10
N LEU A 149 -15.24 14.30 -15.22
CA LEU A 149 -16.10 13.11 -15.39
C LEU A 149 -15.51 11.80 -14.84
N HIS A 150 -14.21 11.70 -14.62
CA HIS A 150 -13.58 10.43 -14.26
C HIS A 150 -13.42 10.22 -12.75
N LYS A 151 -14.04 9.15 -12.24
CA LYS A 151 -13.99 8.68 -10.83
C LYS A 151 -12.69 7.93 -10.44
N GLY A 152 -11.64 8.00 -11.25
CA GLY A 152 -10.37 7.29 -10.99
C GLY A 152 -9.50 7.98 -9.93
N LYS A 153 -8.55 7.26 -9.34
CA LYS A 153 -7.59 7.85 -8.39
C LYS A 153 -6.53 8.64 -9.14
N LYS A 154 -6.61 9.98 -9.12
CA LYS A 154 -5.61 10.89 -9.68
C LYS A 154 -4.49 11.12 -8.66
N ARG A 155 -3.24 10.79 -9.01
CA ARG A 155 -2.06 10.95 -8.14
C ARG A 155 -0.89 11.58 -8.88
N LEU A 156 -0.18 12.48 -8.20
CA LEU A 156 1.13 12.97 -8.59
C LEU A 156 2.17 12.44 -7.61
N CYS A 157 3.35 12.07 -8.10
CA CYS A 157 4.48 11.66 -7.28
C CYS A 157 5.69 12.53 -7.63
N LEU A 158 6.08 13.42 -6.72
CA LEU A 158 7.20 14.32 -6.86
C LEU A 158 8.46 13.69 -6.23
N ILE A 159 9.55 13.62 -7.00
CA ILE A 159 10.87 13.20 -6.53
C ILE A 159 11.84 14.35 -6.79
N THR A 160 12.37 14.94 -5.71
CA THR A 160 13.31 16.09 -5.76
C THR A 160 14.18 16.10 -4.51
N ASN A 161 15.28 16.87 -4.53
CA ASN A 161 16.05 17.18 -3.32
C ASN A 161 15.57 18.46 -2.63
N ALA A 162 14.66 19.23 -3.24
CA ALA A 162 14.05 20.47 -2.71
C ALA A 162 15.08 21.47 -2.12
N ILE A 163 16.25 21.62 -2.73
CA ILE A 163 17.32 22.53 -2.25
C ILE A 163 17.28 23.92 -2.90
N HIS A 164 16.60 24.07 -4.03
CA HIS A 164 16.58 25.33 -4.78
C HIS A 164 15.50 26.29 -4.26
N PRO A 165 15.77 27.61 -4.22
CA PRO A 165 14.79 28.60 -3.79
C PRO A 165 13.54 28.58 -4.66
N ILE A 166 12.37 28.70 -4.02
CA ILE A 166 11.13 28.96 -4.73
C ILE A 166 11.01 30.46 -4.97
N LYS A 167 10.71 30.86 -6.21
CA LYS A 167 10.52 32.27 -6.61
C LYS A 167 9.39 32.91 -5.79
N ASP A 168 9.57 34.19 -5.46
CA ASP A 168 8.54 34.98 -4.81
C ASP A 168 7.34 35.18 -5.74
N SER A 169 6.16 35.18 -5.13
CA SER A 169 4.90 35.47 -5.79
C SER A 169 4.79 36.95 -6.19
N PHE A 170 4.22 37.23 -7.35
CA PHE A 170 3.94 38.62 -7.78
C PHE A 170 2.79 39.25 -6.97
N GLU A 171 1.80 38.44 -6.59
CA GLU A 171 0.70 38.80 -5.68
C GLU A 171 0.58 37.76 -4.57
N GLY A 172 0.43 38.22 -3.32
CA GLY A 172 0.36 37.37 -2.13
C GLY A 172 1.71 36.83 -1.66
N SER A 173 1.70 35.87 -0.74
CA SER A 173 2.88 35.13 -0.29
C SER A 173 3.08 33.82 -1.08
N LYS A 174 4.28 33.22 -1.02
CA LYS A 174 4.54 31.89 -1.59
C LYS A 174 3.58 30.83 -1.04
N GLU A 175 3.23 30.97 0.24
CA GLU A 175 2.26 30.09 0.90
C GLU A 175 0.88 30.22 0.26
N ASP A 176 0.42 31.43 -0.08
CA ASP A 176 -0.89 31.65 -0.71
C ASP A 176 -0.98 30.99 -2.08
N GLN A 177 0.10 31.05 -2.87
CA GLN A 177 0.17 30.35 -4.16
C GLN A 177 0.09 28.83 -3.98
N VAL A 178 0.91 28.28 -3.08
CA VAL A 178 0.91 26.84 -2.78
C VAL A 178 -0.43 26.38 -2.23
N MET A 179 -1.06 27.18 -1.38
CA MET A 179 -2.40 26.95 -0.85
C MET A 179 -3.45 26.92 -1.96
N THR A 180 -3.40 27.87 -2.89
CA THR A 180 -4.31 27.93 -4.04
C THR A 180 -4.19 26.68 -4.92
N ILE A 181 -2.95 26.28 -5.27
CA ILE A 181 -2.71 25.05 -6.05
C ILE A 181 -3.21 23.84 -5.27
N ALA A 182 -2.87 23.73 -3.97
CA ALA A 182 -3.29 22.59 -3.15
C ALA A 182 -4.82 22.48 -3.01
N GLU A 183 -5.54 23.61 -2.98
CA GLU A 183 -7.00 23.65 -2.95
C GLU A 183 -7.62 23.23 -4.28
N GLN A 184 -7.05 23.67 -5.40
CA GLN A 184 -7.46 23.20 -6.74
C GLN A 184 -7.23 21.70 -6.90
N MET A 185 -6.08 21.19 -6.47
CA MET A 185 -5.79 19.75 -6.47
C MET A 185 -6.81 18.98 -5.63
N ALA A 186 -7.12 19.46 -4.43
CA ALA A 186 -8.10 18.83 -3.55
C ALA A 186 -9.52 18.85 -4.15
N ALA A 187 -9.93 19.96 -4.76
CA ALA A 187 -11.22 20.11 -5.44
C ALA A 187 -11.37 19.13 -6.62
N GLN A 188 -10.27 18.90 -7.35
CA GLN A 188 -10.19 17.94 -8.46
C GLN A 188 -9.92 16.50 -8.03
N GLY A 189 -9.90 16.22 -6.71
CA GLY A 189 -9.68 14.88 -6.15
C GLY A 189 -8.28 14.33 -6.37
N MET A 190 -7.30 15.19 -6.65
CA MET A 190 -5.91 14.81 -6.88
C MET A 190 -5.12 14.71 -5.57
N LYS A 191 -4.17 13.79 -5.52
CA LYS A 191 -3.26 13.60 -4.38
C LYS A 191 -1.82 13.73 -4.81
N ILE A 192 -0.98 14.40 -4.02
CA ILE A 192 0.45 14.52 -4.31
C ILE A 192 1.29 13.88 -3.21
N GLU A 193 2.16 12.96 -3.59
CA GLU A 193 3.14 12.36 -2.70
C GLU A 193 4.52 12.93 -3.02
N SER A 194 5.21 13.44 -2.01
CA SER A 194 6.52 14.09 -2.17
C SER A 194 7.60 13.21 -1.53
N ILE A 195 8.58 12.81 -2.33
CA ILE A 195 9.76 12.08 -1.90
C ILE A 195 10.93 13.06 -1.99
N VAL A 196 11.43 13.47 -0.83
CA VAL A 196 12.50 14.46 -0.71
C VAL A 196 13.81 13.75 -0.39
N VAL A 197 14.73 13.78 -1.35
CA VAL A 197 16.04 13.11 -1.22
C VAL A 197 17.04 14.07 -0.57
N ARG A 198 17.27 13.88 0.73
CA ARG A 198 18.12 14.72 1.59
C ARG A 198 19.32 13.90 2.10
N GLY A 199 20.36 13.76 1.28
CA GLY A 199 21.56 12.98 1.65
C GLY A 199 22.84 13.82 1.62
N ARG A 200 23.94 13.22 1.11
CA ARG A 200 25.17 13.96 0.77
C ARG A 200 24.93 15.15 -0.17
N LEU A 201 23.83 15.12 -0.91
CA LEU A 201 23.37 16.18 -1.83
C LEU A 201 23.00 17.51 -1.12
N SER A 202 22.81 17.48 0.21
CA SER A 202 22.40 18.66 0.98
C SER A 202 23.52 19.30 1.81
N ARG A 203 24.77 18.82 1.70
CA ARG A 203 25.89 19.27 2.54
C ARG A 203 26.22 20.76 2.40
N ASP A 204 26.04 21.31 1.20
CA ASP A 204 26.31 22.72 0.88
C ASP A 204 25.02 23.54 0.66
N ALA A 205 23.86 22.95 0.94
CA ALA A 205 22.56 23.58 0.68
C ALA A 205 22.17 24.59 1.78
N ASN A 206 21.47 25.66 1.39
CA ASN A 206 21.00 26.68 2.33
C ASN A 206 19.85 26.13 3.20
N LYS A 207 20.12 25.93 4.49
CA LYS A 207 19.16 25.39 5.44
C LYS A 207 17.85 26.19 5.52
N GLY A 208 17.90 27.52 5.42
CA GLY A 208 16.69 28.36 5.43
C GLY A 208 15.77 28.07 4.25
N VAL A 209 16.35 27.89 3.05
CA VAL A 209 15.60 27.53 1.83
C VAL A 209 15.04 26.11 1.95
N MET A 210 15.79 25.19 2.54
CA MET A 210 15.32 23.83 2.77
C MET A 210 14.11 23.79 3.71
N ASP A 211 14.20 24.52 4.83
CA ASP A 211 13.14 24.61 5.84
C ASP A 211 11.87 25.28 5.24
N GLU A 212 12.05 26.32 4.42
CA GLU A 212 10.97 26.98 3.67
C GLU A 212 10.29 26.01 2.68
N ASN A 213 11.09 25.31 1.86
CA ASN A 213 10.55 24.35 0.89
C ASN A 213 9.84 23.18 1.57
N ASP A 214 10.37 22.68 2.69
CA ASP A 214 9.74 21.63 3.50
C ASP A 214 8.41 22.13 4.07
N HIS A 215 8.34 23.39 4.51
CA HIS A 215 7.09 24.02 4.94
C HIS A 215 6.05 24.04 3.82
N LEU A 216 6.44 24.51 2.62
CA LEU A 216 5.57 24.59 1.45
C LEU A 216 5.09 23.20 0.99
N LEU A 217 5.96 22.19 0.94
CA LEU A 217 5.56 20.82 0.65
C LEU A 217 4.60 20.26 1.72
N SER A 218 4.77 20.66 2.98
CA SER A 218 3.86 20.26 4.07
C SER A 218 2.42 20.73 3.85
N ILE A 219 2.22 21.85 3.15
CA ILE A 219 0.90 22.38 2.83
C ILE A 219 0.18 21.43 1.87
N PHE A 220 0.83 21.04 0.77
CA PHE A 220 0.31 20.06 -0.19
C PHE A 220 -0.07 18.76 0.50
N SER A 221 0.81 18.26 1.36
CA SER A 221 0.61 17.01 2.10
C SER A 221 -0.62 17.07 3.03
N LYS A 222 -0.76 18.16 3.81
CA LYS A 222 -1.88 18.37 4.73
C LYS A 222 -3.22 18.50 3.99
N LYS A 223 -3.25 19.25 2.88
CA LYS A 223 -4.47 19.50 2.09
C LYS A 223 -4.91 18.26 1.31
N THR A 224 -3.97 17.56 0.67
CA THR A 224 -4.27 16.37 -0.14
C THR A 224 -4.29 15.05 0.66
N ARG A 225 -4.01 15.11 1.97
CA ARG A 225 -3.97 13.98 2.91
C ARG A 225 -2.99 12.89 2.49
N THR A 226 -1.78 13.29 2.14
CA THR A 226 -0.68 12.41 1.75
C THR A 226 0.44 12.50 2.78
N ARG A 227 1.57 11.86 2.50
CA ARG A 227 2.76 11.85 3.35
C ARG A 227 3.93 12.41 2.56
N ILE A 228 4.84 13.09 3.25
CA ILE A 228 6.17 13.44 2.74
C ILE A 228 7.15 12.39 3.24
N VAL A 229 7.96 11.85 2.35
CA VAL A 229 8.99 10.86 2.68
C VAL A 229 10.35 11.52 2.50
N TYR A 230 11.11 11.61 3.58
CA TYR A 230 12.49 12.07 3.55
C TYR A 230 13.41 10.86 3.39
N VAL A 231 14.37 10.97 2.49
CA VAL A 231 15.28 9.88 2.11
C VAL A 231 16.72 10.35 2.29
N ASP A 232 17.41 9.76 3.26
CA ASP A 232 18.78 10.17 3.59
C ASP A 232 19.85 9.50 2.72
N THR A 233 19.55 8.29 2.23
CA THR A 233 20.47 7.49 1.41
C THR A 233 19.83 7.09 0.09
N PRO A 234 20.59 6.99 -1.02
CA PRO A 234 20.04 6.58 -2.31
C PRO A 234 19.32 5.22 -2.26
N THR A 235 19.81 4.29 -1.43
CA THR A 235 19.20 2.95 -1.30
C THR A 235 17.84 2.99 -0.61
N SER A 236 17.63 3.91 0.34
CA SER A 236 16.33 4.10 1.00
C SER A 236 15.26 4.64 0.04
N LEU A 237 15.65 5.18 -1.11
CA LEU A 237 14.74 5.63 -2.17
C LEU A 237 13.86 4.49 -2.69
N LEU A 238 14.41 3.26 -2.77
CA LEU A 238 13.68 2.09 -3.25
C LEU A 238 12.49 1.71 -2.34
N GLY A 239 12.54 2.05 -1.06
CA GLY A 239 11.44 1.88 -0.11
C GLY A 239 10.54 3.11 0.04
N ALA A 240 10.95 4.26 -0.51
CA ALA A 240 10.23 5.53 -0.34
C ALA A 240 8.91 5.57 -1.13
N LEU A 241 8.90 4.95 -2.31
CA LEU A 241 7.72 4.83 -3.14
C LEU A 241 7.11 3.44 -3.01
N LYS A 242 5.87 3.39 -2.51
CA LYS A 242 5.12 2.13 -2.48
C LYS A 242 4.72 1.71 -3.90
N THR A 243 5.46 0.76 -4.48
CA THR A 243 5.30 0.26 -5.85
C THR A 243 3.94 -0.39 -6.10
N ARG A 244 3.36 -1.03 -5.08
CA ARG A 244 2.01 -1.62 -5.13
C ARG A 244 1.09 -1.07 -4.06
N ARG A 245 -0.02 -0.43 -4.47
CA ARG A 245 -1.10 0.00 -3.58
C ARG A 245 -2.36 -0.81 -3.82
N VAL A 246 -2.78 -1.56 -2.82
CA VAL A 246 -4.04 -2.31 -2.86
C VAL A 246 -5.12 -1.49 -2.15
N THR A 247 -6.23 -1.24 -2.84
CA THR A 247 -7.40 -0.62 -2.22
C THR A 247 -7.92 -1.54 -1.12
N PRO A 248 -8.10 -1.05 0.11
CA PRO A 248 -8.55 -1.89 1.21
C PRO A 248 -10.00 -2.35 0.93
N VAL A 249 -10.21 -3.67 0.96
CA VAL A 249 -11.53 -4.28 0.78
C VAL A 249 -12.07 -4.69 2.15
N THR A 250 -13.34 -4.38 2.40
CA THR A 250 -14.00 -4.79 3.64
C THR A 250 -14.18 -6.31 3.67
N VAL A 251 -13.66 -6.94 4.72
CA VAL A 251 -13.86 -8.36 5.03
C VAL A 251 -15.27 -8.60 5.55
N PHE A 252 -15.79 -7.66 6.34
CA PHE A 252 -17.12 -7.72 6.94
C PHE A 252 -17.73 -6.32 7.05
N ARG A 253 -19.05 -6.26 6.85
CA ARG A 253 -19.90 -5.11 7.13
C ARG A 253 -21.11 -5.64 7.89
N GLY A 254 -21.40 -5.08 9.05
CA GLY A 254 -22.51 -5.52 9.88
C GLY A 254 -22.39 -5.05 11.33
N HIS A 255 -23.01 -5.78 12.23
CA HIS A 255 -23.06 -5.43 13.64
C HIS A 255 -21.98 -6.17 14.45
N LEU A 256 -21.29 -5.42 15.31
CA LEU A 256 -20.58 -5.91 16.49
C LEU A 256 -21.60 -6.00 17.63
N GLU A 257 -21.94 -7.21 18.03
CA GLU A 257 -22.91 -7.48 19.10
C GLU A 257 -22.18 -7.60 20.44
N LEU A 258 -22.37 -6.62 21.32
CA LEU A 258 -21.89 -6.69 22.70
C LEU A 258 -22.87 -7.45 23.59
N SER A 259 -24.16 -7.26 23.33
CA SER A 259 -25.26 -7.99 23.94
C SER A 259 -26.40 -8.14 22.92
N PRO A 260 -27.42 -8.97 23.18
CA PRO A 260 -28.59 -9.09 22.29
C PRO A 260 -29.28 -7.75 22.01
N GLN A 261 -29.18 -6.79 22.93
CA GLN A 261 -29.80 -5.46 22.85
C GLN A 261 -28.82 -4.39 22.32
N MET A 262 -27.51 -4.55 22.57
CA MET A 262 -26.49 -3.55 22.20
C MET A 262 -25.68 -4.01 20.98
N LYS A 263 -25.95 -3.38 19.84
CA LYS A 263 -25.31 -3.67 18.55
C LYS A 263 -24.72 -2.41 17.93
N ILE A 264 -23.46 -2.47 17.52
CA ILE A 264 -22.75 -1.33 16.90
C ILE A 264 -22.42 -1.67 15.45
N LYS A 265 -22.72 -0.78 14.50
CA LYS A 265 -22.37 -0.98 13.10
C LYS A 265 -20.87 -0.76 12.89
N VAL A 266 -20.18 -1.77 12.39
CA VAL A 266 -18.73 -1.76 12.17
C VAL A 266 -18.38 -2.30 10.79
N TRP A 267 -17.28 -1.78 10.24
CA TRP A 267 -16.63 -2.29 9.05
C TRP A 267 -15.28 -2.87 9.44
N VAL A 268 -14.94 -4.03 8.86
CA VAL A 268 -13.69 -4.73 9.15
C VAL A 268 -12.85 -4.81 7.90
N TYR A 269 -11.58 -4.43 8.02
CA TYR A 269 -10.58 -4.46 6.95
C TYR A 269 -9.42 -5.36 7.34
N LYS A 270 -8.67 -5.87 6.36
CA LYS A 270 -7.35 -6.44 6.64
C LYS A 270 -6.33 -5.32 6.81
N LYS A 271 -5.59 -5.33 7.92
CA LYS A 271 -4.46 -4.42 8.14
C LYS A 271 -3.19 -4.97 7.52
N THR A 272 -2.95 -6.27 7.72
CA THR A 272 -1.79 -6.99 7.17
C THR A 272 -2.28 -8.14 6.29
N GLN A 273 -1.51 -8.45 5.25
CA GLN A 273 -1.72 -9.63 4.42
C GLN A 273 -0.39 -9.98 3.75
N GLU A 274 -0.06 -11.27 3.72
CA GLU A 274 1.08 -11.78 2.95
C GLU A 274 0.90 -11.47 1.46
N GLU A 275 1.88 -10.78 0.87
CA GLU A 275 1.92 -10.50 -0.56
C GLU A 275 2.51 -11.70 -1.31
N LYS A 276 1.79 -12.15 -2.35
CA LYS A 276 2.15 -13.33 -3.15
C LYS A 276 2.27 -12.96 -4.62
N PHE A 277 3.15 -13.67 -5.33
CA PHE A 277 3.21 -13.63 -6.78
C PHE A 277 1.90 -14.11 -7.41
N PRO A 278 1.52 -13.58 -8.60
CA PRO A 278 0.48 -14.18 -9.41
C PRO A 278 0.81 -15.63 -9.75
N THR A 279 -0.21 -16.49 -9.76
CA THR A 279 -0.02 -17.90 -10.11
C THR A 279 0.34 -18.04 -11.58
N LEU A 280 1.51 -18.61 -11.87
CA LEU A 280 1.94 -18.93 -13.23
C LEU A 280 1.04 -20.03 -13.83
N LYS A 281 0.66 -19.86 -15.10
CA LYS A 281 -0.12 -20.86 -15.85
C LYS A 281 0.82 -21.70 -16.72
N LYS A 282 0.52 -23.00 -16.84
CA LYS A 282 1.26 -23.89 -17.73
C LYS A 282 1.01 -23.51 -19.19
N TYR A 283 2.08 -23.38 -19.97
CA TYR A 283 2.06 -23.07 -21.40
C TYR A 283 2.60 -24.25 -22.21
N SER A 284 2.02 -24.52 -23.38
CA SER A 284 2.51 -25.56 -24.29
C SER A 284 3.05 -24.97 -25.59
N GLU A 285 4.32 -25.24 -25.86
CA GLU A 285 5.00 -24.89 -27.13
C GLU A 285 4.59 -25.79 -28.30
N LYS A 286 3.94 -26.92 -28.03
CA LYS A 286 3.56 -27.91 -29.06
C LYS A 286 2.31 -27.51 -29.86
N ALA A 287 1.58 -26.49 -29.42
CA ALA A 287 0.48 -25.95 -30.20
C ALA A 287 1.05 -25.07 -31.34
N ALA A 288 0.61 -25.33 -32.58
CA ALA A 288 1.17 -24.67 -33.76
C ALA A 288 1.02 -23.15 -33.68
N ALA A 289 2.15 -22.43 -33.72
CA ALA A 289 2.21 -20.96 -33.69
C ALA A 289 1.45 -20.29 -34.87
N SER A 290 1.11 -21.06 -35.91
CA SER A 290 0.36 -20.61 -37.08
C SER A 290 -1.15 -20.48 -36.83
N ASN A 291 -1.70 -21.08 -35.76
CA ASN A 291 -3.13 -21.07 -35.49
C ASN A 291 -3.50 -20.02 -34.43
N LYS A 292 -3.98 -18.84 -34.85
CA LYS A 292 -4.38 -17.72 -33.98
C LYS A 292 -5.50 -18.04 -32.97
N LEU A 293 -6.17 -19.20 -33.10
CA LEU A 293 -7.20 -19.69 -32.17
C LEU A 293 -6.67 -20.69 -31.13
N ALA A 294 -5.40 -21.12 -31.23
CA ALA A 294 -4.81 -22.03 -30.26
C ALA A 294 -4.63 -21.31 -28.92
N THR A 295 -5.25 -21.84 -27.85
CA THR A 295 -5.21 -21.20 -26.53
C THR A 295 -3.88 -21.42 -25.79
N HIS A 296 -3.02 -22.34 -26.28
CA HIS A 296 -1.77 -22.79 -25.64
C HIS A 296 -1.92 -23.24 -24.17
N GLN A 297 -3.15 -23.40 -23.68
CA GLN A 297 -3.45 -23.78 -22.31
C GLN A 297 -3.33 -25.29 -22.14
N VAL A 298 -2.56 -25.71 -21.14
CA VAL A 298 -2.44 -27.12 -20.76
C VAL A 298 -3.66 -27.51 -19.92
N LYS A 299 -4.51 -28.40 -20.44
CA LYS A 299 -5.57 -29.07 -19.67
C LYS A 299 -5.00 -30.33 -19.04
N VAL A 300 -5.18 -30.48 -17.72
CA VAL A 300 -4.77 -31.67 -16.98
C VAL A 300 -6.02 -32.47 -16.62
N SER A 301 -6.08 -33.74 -17.04
CA SER A 301 -7.08 -34.71 -16.61
C SER A 301 -6.45 -35.72 -15.66
N TYR A 302 -7.19 -36.08 -14.61
CA TYR A 302 -6.77 -37.07 -13.62
C TYR A 302 -7.60 -38.34 -13.77
N GLU A 303 -6.92 -39.47 -13.91
CA GLU A 303 -7.52 -40.80 -13.89
C GLU A 303 -7.17 -41.47 -12.55
N TYR A 304 -8.17 -42.10 -11.93
CA TYR A 304 -8.00 -42.78 -10.65
C TYR A 304 -8.11 -44.28 -10.90
N LYS A 305 -7.09 -45.01 -10.43
CA LYS A 305 -6.99 -46.48 -10.53
C LYS A 305 -6.86 -47.08 -9.14
N SER A 306 -7.16 -48.36 -9.02
CA SER A 306 -7.05 -49.07 -7.75
C SER A 306 -5.58 -49.22 -7.32
N VAL A 307 -5.33 -49.11 -6.01
CA VAL A 307 -3.96 -49.12 -5.43
C VAL A 307 -3.38 -50.53 -5.34
N ASP A 308 -4.24 -51.53 -5.18
CA ASP A 308 -3.90 -52.96 -5.07
C ASP A 308 -3.49 -53.61 -6.40
N GLY A 309 -3.56 -52.87 -7.51
CA GLY A 309 -3.21 -53.38 -8.85
C GLY A 309 -4.14 -54.47 -9.37
N SER A 310 -5.25 -54.77 -8.67
CA SER A 310 -6.19 -55.83 -9.02
C SER A 310 -6.99 -55.51 -10.29
N SER A 311 -7.09 -54.24 -10.66
CA SER A 311 -7.74 -53.77 -11.89
C SER A 311 -7.03 -52.56 -12.50
N THR A 312 -6.80 -52.62 -13.81
CA THR A 312 -6.21 -51.52 -14.61
C THR A 312 -7.28 -50.51 -15.07
N SER A 313 -8.56 -50.79 -14.81
CA SER A 313 -9.69 -49.96 -15.23
C SER A 313 -9.72 -48.64 -14.47
N VAL A 314 -10.07 -47.57 -15.19
CA VAL A 314 -10.27 -46.24 -14.60
C VAL A 314 -11.61 -46.23 -13.87
N ILE A 315 -11.59 -45.87 -12.58
CA ILE A 315 -12.80 -45.83 -11.75
C ILE A 315 -13.62 -44.58 -12.12
N PRO A 316 -14.88 -44.69 -12.55
CA PRO A 316 -15.72 -43.53 -12.89
C PRO A 316 -15.98 -42.62 -11.68
N PRO A 317 -16.18 -41.30 -11.88
CA PRO A 317 -16.48 -40.36 -10.79
C PRO A 317 -17.68 -40.75 -9.93
N GLU A 318 -18.71 -41.40 -10.50
CA GLU A 318 -19.91 -41.79 -9.75
C GLU A 318 -19.65 -42.88 -8.71
N GLN A 319 -18.61 -43.70 -8.92
CA GLN A 319 -18.24 -44.79 -8.02
C GLN A 319 -17.24 -44.35 -6.95
N ARG A 320 -16.85 -43.07 -6.93
CA ARG A 320 -15.87 -42.52 -6.00
C ARG A 320 -16.57 -41.90 -4.79
N ILE A 321 -16.23 -42.38 -3.60
CA ILE A 321 -16.67 -41.80 -2.33
C ILE A 321 -15.44 -41.30 -1.57
N LYS A 322 -15.56 -40.15 -0.89
CA LYS A 322 -14.47 -39.64 -0.05
C LYS A 322 -14.38 -40.46 1.23
N GLY A 323 -13.21 -41.04 1.46
CA GLY A 323 -12.86 -41.71 2.72
C GLY A 323 -12.12 -40.77 3.66
N TYR A 324 -12.55 -40.72 4.92
CA TYR A 324 -11.89 -39.99 5.99
C TYR A 324 -11.22 -40.99 6.93
N ARG A 325 -9.98 -40.73 7.31
CA ARG A 325 -9.27 -41.58 8.29
C ARG A 325 -9.76 -41.24 9.70
N TYR A 326 -10.19 -42.25 10.42
CA TYR A 326 -10.51 -42.18 11.85
C TYR A 326 -9.70 -43.25 12.58
N GLY A 327 -8.56 -42.84 13.13
CA GLY A 327 -7.52 -43.78 13.60
C GLY A 327 -7.03 -44.69 12.45
N PRO A 328 -7.01 -46.02 12.64
CA PRO A 328 -6.58 -46.96 11.59
C PRO A 328 -7.65 -47.22 10.52
N GLN A 329 -8.91 -46.85 10.75
CA GLN A 329 -10.02 -47.15 9.85
C GLN A 329 -10.26 -46.03 8.84
N VAL A 330 -10.70 -46.40 7.63
CA VAL A 330 -11.17 -45.45 6.61
C VAL A 330 -12.69 -45.49 6.59
N VAL A 331 -13.32 -44.38 6.98
CA VAL A 331 -14.77 -44.23 7.00
C VAL A 331 -15.21 -43.52 5.72
N PRO A 332 -15.93 -44.18 4.80
CA PRO A 332 -16.50 -43.53 3.63
C PRO A 332 -17.70 -42.67 4.04
N ILE A 333 -17.73 -41.40 3.63
CA ILE A 333 -18.87 -40.51 3.87
C ILE A 333 -19.25 -39.85 2.55
N SER A 334 -20.53 -39.94 2.18
CA SER A 334 -21.05 -39.29 0.97
C SER A 334 -21.10 -37.77 1.12
N THR A 335 -21.16 -37.05 0.01
CA THR A 335 -21.27 -35.58 0.03
C THR A 335 -22.58 -35.11 0.68
N ALA A 336 -23.68 -35.84 0.49
CA ALA A 336 -24.98 -35.52 1.07
C ALA A 336 -24.99 -35.68 2.60
N GLU A 337 -24.44 -36.79 3.10
CA GLU A 337 -24.31 -37.03 4.55
C GLU A 337 -23.40 -35.97 5.19
N TRP A 338 -22.27 -35.67 4.56
CA TRP A 338 -21.34 -34.65 5.04
C TRP A 338 -22.01 -33.27 5.12
N ASP A 339 -22.83 -32.91 4.13
CA ASP A 339 -23.54 -31.64 4.09
C ASP A 339 -24.69 -31.52 5.10
N ALA A 340 -25.22 -32.66 5.55
CA ALA A 340 -26.21 -32.73 6.62
C ALA A 340 -25.56 -32.55 8.00
N VAL A 341 -24.42 -33.20 8.25
CA VAL A 341 -23.74 -33.18 9.56
C VAL A 341 -22.80 -31.98 9.76
N LYS A 342 -22.41 -31.27 8.69
CA LYS A 342 -21.50 -30.14 8.82
C LYS A 342 -22.07 -29.05 9.73
N PHE A 343 -21.23 -28.53 10.61
CA PHE A 343 -21.55 -27.35 11.41
C PHE A 343 -21.75 -26.13 10.49
N LYS A 344 -22.87 -25.42 10.66
CA LYS A 344 -23.24 -24.24 9.86
C LYS A 344 -23.32 -23.01 10.77
N PRO A 345 -22.22 -22.25 10.93
CA PRO A 345 -22.24 -21.11 11.84
C PRO A 345 -23.01 -19.92 11.26
N GLU A 346 -23.73 -19.21 12.13
CA GLU A 346 -24.37 -17.95 11.79
C GLU A 346 -23.32 -16.84 11.57
N LYS A 347 -23.48 -16.09 10.47
CA LYS A 347 -22.69 -14.89 10.15
C LYS A 347 -22.91 -13.83 11.23
N GLY A 348 -21.83 -13.27 11.76
CA GLY A 348 -21.91 -12.21 12.75
C GLY A 348 -20.65 -12.09 13.58
N ILE A 349 -20.56 -10.99 14.33
CA ILE A 349 -19.49 -10.73 15.27
C ILE A 349 -20.10 -10.55 16.65
N LYS A 350 -19.75 -11.44 17.58
CA LYS A 350 -20.30 -11.47 18.94
C LYS A 350 -19.16 -11.35 19.94
N VAL A 351 -19.28 -10.45 20.91
CA VAL A 351 -18.37 -10.38 22.06
C VAL A 351 -18.66 -11.58 22.97
N LEU A 352 -17.63 -12.36 23.27
CA LEU A 352 -17.71 -13.48 24.23
C LEU A 352 -17.42 -13.00 25.66
N GLY A 353 -16.51 -12.04 25.82
CA GLY A 353 -16.18 -11.48 27.12
C GLY A 353 -14.99 -10.53 27.05
N PHE A 354 -14.63 -9.96 28.19
CA PHE A 354 -13.46 -9.10 28.36
C PHE A 354 -12.46 -9.78 29.30
N THR A 355 -11.17 -9.55 29.07
CA THR A 355 -10.08 -10.07 29.89
C THR A 355 -8.96 -9.05 29.96
N ASP A 356 -8.06 -9.21 30.92
CA ASP A 356 -6.87 -8.35 31.05
C ASP A 356 -5.92 -8.58 29.86
N ALA A 357 -5.38 -7.50 29.30
CA ALA A 357 -4.45 -7.53 28.16
C ALA A 357 -3.21 -8.40 28.44
N SER A 358 -2.73 -8.45 29.69
CA SER A 358 -1.55 -9.22 30.10
C SER A 358 -1.72 -10.74 29.97
N LYS A 359 -2.96 -11.23 29.99
CA LYS A 359 -3.29 -12.65 29.84
C LYS A 359 -3.14 -13.14 28.40
N ILE A 360 -3.24 -12.24 27.41
CA ILE A 360 -3.09 -12.58 26.00
C ILE A 360 -1.69 -12.20 25.54
N LYS A 361 -0.84 -13.20 25.34
CA LYS A 361 0.54 -12.98 24.89
C LYS A 361 0.61 -12.85 23.37
N ARG A 362 1.56 -12.02 22.90
CA ARG A 362 1.77 -11.77 21.47
C ARG A 362 2.06 -13.04 20.67
N HIS A 363 2.76 -14.02 21.25
CA HIS A 363 3.07 -15.28 20.58
C HIS A 363 1.86 -16.18 20.35
N CYS A 364 0.71 -15.89 20.98
CA CYS A 364 -0.55 -16.59 20.72
C CYS A 364 -1.28 -16.07 19.47
N TYR A 365 -0.81 -14.98 18.85
CA TYR A 365 -1.49 -14.45 17.66
C TYR A 365 -1.29 -15.36 16.46
N MET A 366 -2.39 -15.62 15.75
CA MET A 366 -2.41 -16.35 14.49
C MET A 366 -2.83 -15.44 13.33
N LYS A 367 -2.41 -15.81 12.12
CA LYS A 367 -2.87 -15.24 10.83
C LYS A 367 -2.67 -13.72 10.70
N ASP A 368 -3.36 -13.14 9.71
CA ASP A 368 -3.43 -11.72 9.41
C ASP A 368 -4.09 -10.91 10.53
N VAL A 369 -3.72 -9.62 10.63
CA VAL A 369 -4.34 -8.64 11.54
C VAL A 369 -5.51 -7.96 10.84
N TYR A 370 -6.61 -7.80 11.56
CA TYR A 370 -7.79 -7.07 11.07
C TYR A 370 -7.95 -5.73 11.79
N LEU A 371 -8.49 -4.74 11.09
CA LEU A 371 -8.80 -3.42 11.59
C LEU A 371 -10.33 -3.26 11.65
N PHE A 372 -10.85 -2.98 12.83
CA PHE A 372 -12.26 -2.69 13.05
C PHE A 372 -12.45 -1.19 13.16
N ILE A 373 -13.30 -0.64 12.30
CA ILE A 373 -13.71 0.75 12.35
C ILE A 373 -15.22 0.85 12.50
N ALA A 374 -15.70 1.95 13.08
CA ALA A 374 -17.11 2.29 13.00
C ALA A 374 -17.54 2.45 11.53
N GLU A 375 -18.81 2.19 11.24
CA GLU A 375 -19.38 2.47 9.91
C GLU A 375 -19.10 3.94 9.51
N PRO A 376 -18.37 4.19 8.40
CA PRO A 376 -18.06 5.54 7.96
C PRO A 376 -19.34 6.36 7.73
N GLY A 377 -19.38 7.58 8.27
CA GLY A 377 -20.55 8.46 8.22
C GLY A 377 -21.57 8.25 9.34
N ASN A 378 -21.40 7.23 10.20
CA ASN A 378 -22.29 6.98 11.32
C ASN A 378 -21.71 7.51 12.64
N THR A 379 -22.03 8.75 12.98
CA THR A 379 -21.52 9.43 14.19
C THR A 379 -21.83 8.68 15.48
N ARG A 380 -23.00 8.04 15.59
CA ARG A 380 -23.38 7.26 16.79
C ARG A 380 -22.49 6.02 16.94
N ALA A 381 -22.22 5.32 15.85
CA ALA A 381 -21.32 4.18 15.86
C ALA A 381 -19.87 4.60 16.18
N THR A 382 -19.41 5.72 15.62
CA THR A 382 -18.08 6.28 15.91
C THR A 382 -17.91 6.61 17.40
N LEU A 383 -18.90 7.28 17.99
CA LEU A 383 -18.89 7.61 19.42
C LEU A 383 -18.86 6.34 20.28
N ALA A 384 -19.69 5.35 19.95
CA ALA A 384 -19.77 4.10 20.71
C ALA A 384 -18.46 3.28 20.62
N VAL A 385 -17.86 3.19 19.44
CA VAL A 385 -16.54 2.54 19.23
C VAL A 385 -15.46 3.25 20.04
N SER A 386 -15.40 4.59 19.98
CA SER A 386 -14.40 5.38 20.71
C SER A 386 -14.56 5.26 22.23
N ALA A 387 -15.79 5.34 22.73
CA ALA A 387 -16.07 5.17 24.16
C ALA A 387 -15.60 3.80 24.68
N ILE A 388 -15.90 2.72 23.93
CA ILE A 388 -15.45 1.37 24.29
C ILE A 388 -13.93 1.25 24.20
N ALA A 389 -13.30 1.77 23.13
CA ALA A 389 -11.86 1.68 22.95
C ALA A 389 -11.09 2.38 24.09
N ARG A 390 -11.56 3.55 24.51
CA ARG A 390 -10.96 4.32 25.61
C ARG A 390 -11.17 3.63 26.96
N ALA A 391 -12.39 3.17 27.25
CA ALA A 391 -12.66 2.41 28.47
C ALA A 391 -11.81 1.13 28.58
N MET A 392 -11.68 0.39 27.47
CA MET A 392 -10.81 -0.78 27.40
C MET A 392 -9.34 -0.44 27.65
N LYS A 393 -8.86 0.71 27.15
CA LYS A 393 -7.48 1.14 27.41
C LYS A 393 -7.27 1.52 28.87
N GLU A 394 -8.18 2.28 29.46
CA GLU A 394 -8.13 2.70 30.87
C GLU A 394 -8.11 1.49 31.82
N MET A 395 -8.89 0.46 31.50
CA MET A 395 -8.98 -0.77 32.29
C MET A 395 -7.91 -1.82 31.93
N ASN A 396 -6.97 -1.51 31.02
CA ASN A 396 -6.02 -2.48 30.45
C ASN A 396 -6.70 -3.80 30.00
N ALA A 397 -7.88 -3.68 29.39
CA ALA A 397 -8.74 -4.79 29.00
C ALA A 397 -8.74 -4.99 27.48
N VAL A 398 -8.95 -6.24 27.08
CA VAL A 398 -9.15 -6.67 25.69
C VAL A 398 -10.43 -7.49 25.59
N ALA A 399 -11.09 -7.50 24.43
CA ALA A 399 -12.32 -8.25 24.24
C ALA A 399 -12.06 -9.52 23.43
N ILE A 400 -12.65 -10.64 23.81
CA ILE A 400 -12.62 -11.88 23.04
C ILE A 400 -13.87 -11.92 22.17
N LEU A 401 -13.68 -12.12 20.86
CA LEU A 401 -14.77 -12.14 19.89
C LEU A 401 -14.90 -13.49 19.21
N ARG A 402 -16.14 -13.85 18.89
CA ARG A 402 -16.52 -14.84 17.89
C ARG A 402 -16.84 -14.12 16.58
N CYS A 403 -16.12 -14.43 15.52
CA CYS A 403 -16.23 -13.80 14.21
C CYS A 403 -16.57 -14.83 13.12
N VAL A 404 -17.64 -14.57 12.37
CA VAL A 404 -18.00 -15.28 11.14
C VAL A 404 -18.25 -14.24 10.06
N TRP A 405 -17.32 -14.12 9.12
CA TRP A 405 -17.24 -12.99 8.18
C TRP A 405 -18.27 -13.07 7.06
N ARG A 406 -18.53 -14.28 6.55
CA ARG A 406 -19.38 -14.52 5.38
C ARG A 406 -20.50 -15.50 5.69
N GLN A 407 -21.64 -15.35 5.01
CA GLN A 407 -22.71 -16.34 5.06
C GLN A 407 -22.22 -17.63 4.39
N GLY A 408 -22.46 -18.78 5.03
CA GLY A 408 -21.97 -20.08 4.55
C GLY A 408 -20.49 -20.35 4.81
N GLN A 409 -19.78 -19.47 5.53
CA GLN A 409 -18.45 -19.77 6.05
C GLN A 409 -18.54 -20.98 6.98
N GLN A 410 -17.69 -22.00 6.80
CA GLN A 410 -17.76 -23.24 7.58
C GLN A 410 -17.08 -23.12 8.95
N ASN A 411 -16.03 -22.30 9.05
CA ASN A 411 -15.22 -22.19 10.26
C ASN A 411 -15.57 -20.93 11.05
N VAL A 412 -15.52 -21.01 12.38
CA VAL A 412 -15.62 -19.85 13.26
C VAL A 412 -14.21 -19.33 13.53
N VAL A 413 -14.06 -18.01 13.55
CA VAL A 413 -12.79 -17.36 13.93
C VAL A 413 -12.97 -16.80 15.33
N VAL A 414 -12.13 -17.22 16.27
CA VAL A 414 -12.06 -16.59 17.59
C VAL A 414 -10.81 -15.72 17.64
N GLY A 415 -10.90 -14.56 18.28
CA GLY A 415 -9.75 -13.69 18.40
C GLY A 415 -9.91 -12.61 19.45
N VAL A 416 -8.83 -11.88 19.67
CA VAL A 416 -8.77 -10.78 20.62
C VAL A 416 -8.93 -9.46 19.87
N LEU A 417 -9.72 -8.56 20.45
CA LEU A 417 -9.93 -7.19 20.02
C LEU A 417 -9.21 -6.25 20.98
N THR A 418 -8.20 -5.56 20.47
CA THR A 418 -7.32 -4.66 21.23
C THR A 418 -7.62 -3.20 20.83
N PRO A 419 -7.79 -2.27 21.80
CA PRO A 419 -8.09 -0.88 21.50
C PRO A 419 -6.91 -0.17 20.82
N ASN A 420 -7.19 0.54 19.73
CA ASN A 420 -6.25 1.39 19.03
C ASN A 420 -6.75 2.84 19.07
N ILE A 421 -6.24 3.61 20.03
CA ILE A 421 -6.63 5.00 20.25
C ILE A 421 -5.80 5.90 19.35
N SER A 422 -6.49 6.80 18.65
CA SER A 422 -5.85 7.82 17.84
C SER A 422 -5.49 9.03 18.69
N GLN A 423 -4.27 9.55 18.53
CA GLN A 423 -3.88 10.85 19.11
C GLN A 423 -4.44 12.04 18.31
N ASN A 424 -4.82 11.82 17.06
CA ASN A 424 -5.36 12.86 16.18
C ASN A 424 -6.88 12.86 16.22
N TYR A 425 -7.48 13.96 16.69
CA TYR A 425 -8.94 14.15 16.74
C TYR A 425 -9.67 13.97 15.40
N LYS A 426 -8.95 14.11 14.27
CA LYS A 426 -9.52 13.90 12.93
C LYS A 426 -9.63 12.42 12.53
N ILE A 427 -8.96 11.53 13.26
CA ILE A 427 -8.94 10.09 12.98
C ILE A 427 -9.71 9.40 14.11
N PRO A 428 -10.82 8.70 13.80
CA PRO A 428 -11.59 8.01 14.83
C PRO A 428 -10.79 6.85 15.43
N ASP A 429 -11.06 6.58 16.71
CA ASP A 429 -10.53 5.41 17.40
C ASP A 429 -11.00 4.11 16.70
N SER A 430 -10.19 3.07 16.80
CA SER A 430 -10.42 1.80 16.11
C SER A 430 -10.00 0.63 17.00
N PHE A 431 -10.13 -0.60 16.49
CA PHE A 431 -9.56 -1.77 17.15
C PHE A 431 -8.71 -2.62 16.21
N TYR A 432 -7.68 -3.24 16.77
CA TYR A 432 -6.97 -4.33 16.12
C TYR A 432 -7.56 -5.66 16.56
N PHE A 433 -7.77 -6.56 15.60
CA PHE A 433 -8.23 -7.91 15.87
C PHE A 433 -7.18 -8.91 15.42
N ASN A 434 -6.72 -9.72 16.36
CA ASN A 434 -5.76 -10.80 16.16
C ASN A 434 -6.47 -12.14 16.38
N VAL A 435 -6.33 -13.08 15.44
CA VAL A 435 -6.90 -14.42 15.59
C VAL A 435 -6.16 -15.15 16.71
N LEU A 436 -6.89 -15.88 17.54
CA LEU A 436 -6.34 -16.73 18.60
C LEU A 436 -6.48 -18.20 18.21
N PRO A 437 -5.58 -19.08 18.72
CA PRO A 437 -5.66 -20.51 18.51
C PRO A 437 -6.86 -21.12 19.21
N PHE A 438 -7.39 -22.19 18.63
CA PHE A 438 -8.19 -23.16 19.37
C PHE A 438 -7.28 -24.10 20.16
N ALA A 439 -7.86 -24.91 21.05
CA ALA A 439 -7.10 -25.86 21.86
C ALA A 439 -6.30 -26.83 20.98
N GLU A 440 -6.84 -27.21 19.83
CA GLU A 440 -6.24 -28.13 18.85
C GLU A 440 -5.08 -27.50 18.07
N ASP A 441 -4.96 -26.17 18.04
CA ASP A 441 -3.86 -25.46 17.38
C ASP A 441 -2.61 -25.36 18.28
N VAL A 442 -2.77 -25.52 19.60
CA VAL A 442 -1.68 -25.38 20.58
C VAL A 442 -0.84 -26.66 20.61
N ARG A 443 0.48 -26.50 20.52
CA ARG A 443 1.44 -27.60 20.62
C ARG A 443 2.23 -27.47 21.91
N GLU A 444 2.04 -28.42 22.81
CA GLU A 444 2.73 -28.46 24.10
C GLU A 444 4.06 -29.19 23.94
N TYR A 445 5.13 -28.42 23.76
CA TYR A 445 6.50 -28.92 23.81
C TYR A 445 7.13 -28.58 25.15
N GLN A 446 7.69 -29.58 25.82
CA GLN A 446 8.40 -29.37 27.07
C GLN A 446 9.88 -29.14 26.79
N PHE A 447 10.42 -28.03 27.29
CA PHE A 447 11.84 -27.70 27.21
C PHE A 447 12.39 -27.49 28.62
N PRO A 448 13.63 -27.94 28.91
CA PRO A 448 14.27 -27.65 30.19
C PRO A 448 14.51 -26.15 30.36
N SER A 449 14.39 -25.66 31.59
CA SER A 449 14.68 -24.25 31.90
C SER A 449 16.18 -23.99 31.78
N PHE A 450 16.58 -22.88 31.16
CA PHE A 450 17.99 -22.49 31.09
C PHE A 450 18.64 -22.33 32.47
N ASN A 451 17.87 -21.96 33.50
CA ASN A 451 18.36 -21.82 34.88
C ASN A 451 18.65 -23.17 35.55
N SER A 452 18.18 -24.27 34.98
CA SER A 452 18.42 -25.62 35.52
C SER A 452 19.71 -26.25 34.99
N PHE A 453 20.39 -25.59 34.05
CA PHE A 453 21.66 -26.08 33.54
C PHE A 453 22.79 -25.93 34.57
N PRO A 454 23.81 -26.82 34.53
CA PRO A 454 24.96 -26.74 35.43
C PRO A 454 25.65 -25.37 35.40
N ALA A 455 26.27 -24.98 36.52
CA ALA A 455 26.99 -23.71 36.63
C ALA A 455 28.08 -23.53 35.54
N SER A 456 28.64 -24.62 35.01
CA SER A 456 29.60 -24.59 33.90
C SER A 456 29.01 -24.10 32.57
N TRP A 457 27.68 -24.12 32.41
CA TRP A 457 26.97 -23.64 31.23
C TRP A 457 26.27 -22.30 31.47
N GLN A 458 26.26 -21.82 32.71
CA GLN A 458 25.77 -20.48 33.01
C GLN A 458 26.81 -19.46 32.53
N PRO A 459 26.39 -18.33 31.94
CA PRO A 459 27.32 -17.30 31.53
C PRO A 459 28.05 -16.74 32.74
N ASN A 460 29.38 -16.62 32.64
CA ASN A 460 30.15 -15.90 33.64
C ASN A 460 30.04 -14.38 33.44
N ASP A 461 30.49 -13.59 34.42
CA ASP A 461 30.38 -12.12 34.38
C ASP A 461 31.07 -11.50 33.15
N GLN A 462 32.16 -12.09 32.68
CA GLN A 462 32.87 -11.60 31.49
C GLN A 462 32.06 -11.85 30.21
N GLN A 463 31.43 -13.03 30.09
CA GLN A 463 30.57 -13.38 28.96
C GLN A 463 29.30 -12.54 28.95
N GLN A 464 28.68 -12.33 30.11
CA GLN A 464 27.51 -11.46 30.24
C GLN A 464 27.87 -10.03 29.84
N LYS A 465 28.97 -9.49 30.36
CA LYS A 465 29.43 -8.14 30.01
C LYS A 465 29.74 -8.00 28.51
N ALA A 466 30.42 -8.98 27.92
CA ALA A 466 30.70 -8.96 26.48
C ALA A 466 29.41 -9.04 25.63
N ALA A 467 28.41 -9.81 26.06
CA ALA A 467 27.11 -9.87 25.41
C ALA A 467 26.34 -8.54 25.53
N ASP A 468 26.35 -7.92 26.70
CA ASP A 468 25.72 -6.61 26.93
C ASP A 468 26.38 -5.52 26.07
N GLU A 469 27.71 -5.49 26.01
CA GLU A 469 28.47 -4.59 25.13
C GLU A 469 28.12 -4.83 23.65
N LEU A 470 27.98 -6.09 23.22
CA LEU A 470 27.57 -6.43 21.85
C LEU A 470 26.17 -5.93 21.53
N VAL A 471 25.20 -6.09 22.44
CA VAL A 471 23.83 -5.60 22.26
C VAL A 471 23.80 -4.07 22.17
N GLN A 472 24.58 -3.38 23.00
CA GLN A 472 24.70 -1.92 22.96
C GLN A 472 25.33 -1.42 21.66
N MET A 473 26.38 -2.08 21.16
CA MET A 473 27.03 -1.73 19.90
C MET A 473 26.12 -1.93 18.67
N LEU A 474 25.21 -2.91 18.72
CA LEU A 474 24.29 -3.25 17.64
C LEU A 474 22.89 -2.63 17.82
N ASP A 475 22.75 -1.63 18.68
CA ASP A 475 21.49 -0.92 18.83
C ASP A 475 21.10 -0.24 17.51
N LEU A 476 19.90 -0.55 17.04
CA LEU A 476 19.34 -0.02 15.80
C LEU A 476 18.61 1.31 16.01
N ALA A 477 18.53 1.84 17.23
CA ALA A 477 17.88 3.13 17.50
C ALA A 477 18.66 4.05 18.48
N PRO A 478 19.97 4.29 18.28
CA PRO A 478 20.80 5.00 19.26
C PRO A 478 20.41 6.48 19.47
N SER A 479 19.78 7.10 18.46
CA SER A 479 19.26 8.47 18.53
C SER A 479 17.76 8.55 18.83
N GLY A 480 17.13 7.42 19.18
CA GLY A 480 15.68 7.28 19.27
C GLY A 480 14.96 7.19 17.92
N LYS A 481 15.69 7.28 16.80
CA LYS A 481 15.19 7.00 15.45
C LYS A 481 15.67 5.63 15.00
N GLU A 482 14.74 4.80 14.56
CA GLU A 482 15.03 3.47 14.01
C GLU A 482 15.88 3.60 12.74
N ALA A 483 17.08 3.04 12.76
CA ALA A 483 18.04 3.09 11.67
C ALA A 483 17.63 2.18 10.50
N LEU A 484 16.99 1.05 10.81
CA LEU A 484 16.38 0.17 9.83
C LEU A 484 14.88 0.39 9.80
N LEU A 485 14.32 0.51 8.61
CA LEU A 485 12.91 0.82 8.41
C LEU A 485 12.19 -0.35 7.71
N PRO A 486 12.08 -1.53 8.37
CA PRO A 486 11.59 -2.75 7.72
C PRO A 486 10.15 -2.62 7.22
N GLU A 487 9.32 -1.78 7.85
CA GLU A 487 7.95 -1.50 7.39
C GLU A 487 7.90 -0.77 6.04
N PHE A 488 9.00 -0.11 5.67
CA PHE A 488 9.18 0.61 4.40
C PHE A 488 10.06 -0.16 3.41
N THR A 489 10.65 -1.28 3.83
CA THR A 489 11.44 -2.13 2.94
C THR A 489 10.52 -3.09 2.20
N PRO A 490 10.47 -3.04 0.84
CA PRO A 490 9.68 -3.99 0.07
C PRO A 490 10.25 -5.41 0.19
N ASN A 491 9.41 -6.41 -0.07
CA ASN A 491 9.87 -7.80 -0.07
C ASN A 491 10.84 -8.01 -1.26
N PRO A 492 12.12 -8.31 -1.02
CA PRO A 492 13.13 -8.44 -2.09
C PRO A 492 12.88 -9.64 -3.01
N VAL A 493 12.02 -10.58 -2.61
CA VAL A 493 11.59 -11.67 -3.49
C VAL A 493 10.58 -11.19 -4.53
N LEU A 494 9.86 -10.10 -4.23
CA LEU A 494 8.86 -9.54 -5.12
C LEU A 494 9.43 -8.46 -6.03
N GLU A 495 10.44 -7.71 -5.58
CA GLU A 495 11.22 -6.78 -6.40
C GLU A 495 12.21 -7.51 -7.29
#